data_AF-A0A9D6G0T3-F1
#
_entry.id   AF-A0A9D6G0T3-F1
#
_cell.length_a   1.000
_cell.length_b   1.000
_cell.length_c   1.000
_cell.angle_alpha   90.00
_cell.angle_beta   90.00
_cell.angle_gamma   90.00
#
_symmetry.space_group_name_H-M   'P 1'
#
loop_
_entity.id
_entity.type
_entity.pdbx_description
1 polymer ?
#
loop_
_entity_poly.entity_id
_entity_poly.type
_entity_poly.pdbx_seq_one_letter_code
_entity_poly.pdbx_strand_id
1 'polypeptide(L)'
;MKSPQAKKAATIVNPAKLASERATVVCNQCHSRPQGYLKNDQPVSKENRMLTPGTSRNDYLINYTTREDGAQKDFWGDSVHSRGHHQQATDFIRSKHYVNDKQILSCYNCHDVHGKADYVKHQLKLAVRDDKNSLCASCHKEVSVKPHTQQKVGFEHATQIYCVDCHMTRTMQSGAGLGKGLARKDGQNYWVNDITSHLFTVPRKDNKAVKGVEPGRAMPIPYTNACGSCHDVESLK
;
A
#
# COMPACT_ATOMS: atom_id res chain seq x y z
N MET A 1 37.58 10.51 11.15
CA MET A 1 37.85 9.62 12.30
C MET A 1 36.85 8.47 12.26
N LYS A 2 37.28 7.21 12.13
CA LYS A 2 36.37 6.05 12.16
C LYS A 2 35.98 5.77 13.61
N SER A 3 34.68 5.65 13.89
CA SER A 3 34.19 5.31 15.24
C SER A 3 34.74 3.93 15.69
N PRO A 4 35.09 3.76 16.99
CA PRO A 4 35.49 2.47 17.54
C PRO A 4 34.42 1.39 17.26
N GLN A 5 34.83 0.14 16.99
CA GLN A 5 33.94 -0.94 16.55
C GLN A 5 32.75 -1.18 17.49
N ALA A 6 32.93 -1.05 18.80
CA ALA A 6 31.87 -1.14 19.79
C ALA A 6 30.82 -0.01 19.70
N LYS A 7 31.18 1.17 19.16
CA LYS A 7 30.27 2.30 18.94
C LYS A 7 29.60 2.28 17.56
N LYS A 8 30.10 1.49 16.60
CA LYS A 8 29.53 1.44 15.24
C LYS A 8 28.10 0.92 15.22
N ALA A 9 27.77 -0.07 16.06
CA ALA A 9 26.41 -0.60 16.14
C ALA A 9 25.44 0.38 16.85
N ALA A 10 25.94 1.19 17.78
CA ALA A 10 25.14 2.17 18.52
C ALA A 10 24.67 3.35 17.65
N THR A 11 25.32 3.60 16.51
CA THR A 11 24.94 4.66 15.55
C THR A 11 24.10 4.16 14.39
N ILE A 12 23.78 2.85 14.33
CA ILE A 12 22.96 2.27 13.27
C ILE A 12 21.54 2.11 13.77
N VAL A 13 20.61 2.73 13.05
CA VAL A 13 19.18 2.64 13.35
C VAL A 13 18.64 1.33 12.81
N ASN A 14 18.05 0.52 13.70
CA ASN A 14 17.34 -0.70 13.33
C ASN A 14 15.83 -0.51 13.53
N PRO A 15 15.02 -0.49 12.46
CA PRO A 15 13.57 -0.30 12.56
C PRO A 15 12.87 -1.29 13.50
N ALA A 16 13.35 -2.53 13.60
CA ALA A 16 12.77 -3.55 14.50
C ALA A 16 13.03 -3.27 15.99
N LYS A 17 13.90 -2.30 16.32
CA LYS A 17 14.17 -1.84 17.69
C LYS A 17 13.54 -0.49 18.00
N LEU A 18 12.76 0.06 17.07
CA LEU A 18 12.04 1.32 17.25
C LEU A 18 10.56 1.05 17.55
N ALA A 19 9.90 2.02 18.18
CA ALA A 19 8.44 2.05 18.16
C ALA A 19 7.93 2.09 16.71
N SER A 20 6.80 1.42 16.42
CA SER A 20 6.27 1.28 15.06
C SER A 20 6.05 2.62 14.34
N GLU A 21 5.72 3.69 15.05
CA GLU A 21 5.60 5.03 14.44
C GLU A 21 6.93 5.52 13.86
N ARG A 22 8.03 5.42 14.62
CA ARG A 22 9.39 5.79 14.18
C ARG A 22 9.91 4.85 13.10
N ALA A 23 9.66 3.56 13.22
CA ALA A 23 10.04 2.59 12.20
C ALA A 23 9.35 2.87 10.86
N THR A 24 8.08 3.27 10.91
CA THR A 24 7.29 3.63 9.71
C THR A 24 7.84 4.90 9.06
N VAL A 25 8.24 5.90 9.85
CA VAL A 25 8.84 7.15 9.34
C VAL A 25 10.06 6.91 8.44
N VAL A 26 10.89 5.90 8.75
CA VAL A 26 12.04 5.52 7.91
C VAL A 26 11.60 5.19 6.47
N CYS A 27 10.43 4.58 6.31
CA CYS A 27 9.87 4.21 5.01
C CYS A 27 9.09 5.39 4.40
N ASN A 28 8.35 6.14 5.22
CA ASN A 28 7.56 7.30 4.79
C ASN A 28 8.41 8.37 4.10
N GLN A 29 9.68 8.50 4.46
CA GLN A 29 10.58 9.50 3.85
C GLN A 29 10.60 9.41 2.31
N CYS A 30 10.33 8.23 1.73
CA CYS A 30 10.29 8.00 0.29
C CYS A 30 8.96 7.42 -0.20
N HIS A 31 8.27 6.60 0.60
CA HIS A 31 7.05 5.89 0.21
C HIS A 31 5.75 6.65 0.54
N SER A 32 5.83 7.97 0.64
CA SER A 32 4.67 8.85 0.76
C SER A 32 4.84 10.07 -0.16
N ARG A 33 3.89 11.02 -0.15
CA ARG A 33 3.95 12.24 -0.98
C ARG A 33 3.77 13.54 -0.18
N PRO A 34 4.50 13.72 0.95
CA PRO A 34 4.50 14.97 1.67
C PRO A 34 5.02 16.09 0.76
N GLN A 35 4.85 17.34 1.14
CA GLN A 35 5.65 18.41 0.57
C GLN A 35 6.71 18.81 1.57
N GLY A 36 7.99 18.79 1.20
CA GLY A 36 9.06 19.35 2.03
C GLY A 36 9.33 20.82 1.74
N TYR A 37 10.37 21.38 2.39
CA TYR A 37 10.70 22.80 2.26
C TYR A 37 11.31 23.20 0.90
N LEU A 38 11.72 22.22 0.08
CA LEU A 38 12.05 22.43 -1.34
C LEU A 38 10.82 22.48 -2.27
N LYS A 39 9.60 22.45 -1.70
CA LYS A 39 8.32 22.47 -2.42
C LYS A 39 8.10 21.28 -3.38
N ASN A 40 8.83 20.19 -3.18
CA ASN A 40 8.69 18.92 -3.89
C ASN A 40 8.28 17.80 -2.92
N ASP A 41 8.18 16.56 -3.43
CA ASP A 41 7.73 15.42 -2.63
C ASP A 41 8.80 14.84 -1.68
N GLN A 42 9.99 15.48 -1.59
CA GLN A 42 11.02 15.07 -0.65
C GLN A 42 10.91 15.85 0.66
N PRO A 43 10.74 15.16 1.80
CA PRO A 43 10.58 15.79 3.10
C PRO A 43 11.94 16.21 3.68
N VAL A 44 12.51 17.29 3.14
CA VAL A 44 13.73 17.92 3.67
C VAL A 44 13.37 19.09 4.58
N SER A 45 14.20 19.35 5.59
CA SER A 45 14.01 20.45 6.54
C SER A 45 14.21 21.84 5.91
N LYS A 46 13.90 22.89 6.66
CA LYS A 46 14.15 24.30 6.28
C LYS A 46 15.62 24.57 5.94
N GLU A 47 16.54 23.90 6.61
CA GLU A 47 17.99 23.98 6.43
C GLU A 47 18.49 23.03 5.32
N ASN A 48 17.58 22.51 4.50
CA ASN A 48 17.87 21.58 3.41
C ASN A 48 18.55 20.29 3.89
N ARG A 49 18.11 19.75 5.02
CA ARG A 49 18.63 18.50 5.60
C ARG A 49 17.67 17.35 5.35
N MET A 50 18.23 16.20 4.96
CA MET A 50 17.49 14.94 4.92
C MET A 50 17.08 14.51 6.33
N LEU A 51 15.93 13.84 6.41
CA LEU A 51 15.46 13.19 7.62
C LEU A 51 16.49 12.18 8.13
N THR A 52 16.74 12.18 9.44
CA THR A 52 17.59 11.16 10.06
C THR A 52 16.73 9.93 10.37
N PRO A 53 17.14 8.70 9.98
CA PRO A 53 16.40 7.50 10.36
C PRO A 53 16.15 7.43 11.87
N GLY A 54 14.94 7.07 12.29
CA GLY A 54 14.56 7.00 13.70
C GLY A 54 14.01 8.30 14.31
N THR A 55 13.95 9.39 13.52
CA THR A 55 13.16 10.59 13.83
C THR A 55 11.70 10.22 14.14
N SER A 56 11.10 10.89 15.14
CA SER A 56 9.69 10.67 15.51
C SER A 56 8.74 11.18 14.42
N ARG A 57 7.52 10.65 14.37
CA ARG A 57 6.54 11.11 13.38
C ARG A 57 6.18 12.58 13.59
N ASN A 58 6.10 13.02 14.84
CA ASN A 58 5.82 14.42 15.16
C ASN A 58 6.91 15.37 14.65
N ASP A 59 8.18 15.03 14.86
CA ASP A 59 9.31 15.82 14.38
C ASP A 59 9.38 15.82 12.84
N TYR A 60 9.14 14.68 12.21
CA TYR A 60 8.99 14.56 10.76
C TYR A 60 7.94 15.53 10.20
N LEU A 61 6.73 15.54 10.76
CA LEU A 61 5.65 16.40 10.27
C LEU A 61 5.95 17.88 10.47
N ILE A 62 6.41 18.27 11.67
CA ILE A 62 6.63 19.68 12.02
C ILE A 62 7.83 20.27 11.28
N ASN A 63 8.94 19.53 11.20
CA ASN A 63 10.22 20.09 10.80
C ASN A 63 10.65 19.71 9.37
N TYR A 64 10.01 18.71 8.76
CA TYR A 64 10.40 18.22 7.42
C TYR A 64 9.28 18.32 6.38
N THR A 65 8.08 18.76 6.77
CA THR A 65 6.96 18.91 5.84
C THR A 65 6.30 20.28 5.93
N THR A 66 5.84 20.80 4.79
CA THR A 66 4.88 21.90 4.66
C THR A 66 3.48 21.39 4.28
N ARG A 67 3.40 20.13 3.83
CA ARG A 67 2.17 19.36 3.61
C ARG A 67 2.45 17.93 4.05
N GLU A 68 1.64 17.39 4.95
CA GLU A 68 1.94 16.13 5.64
C GLU A 68 1.91 14.89 4.73
N ASP A 69 1.17 14.97 3.62
CA ASP A 69 0.95 13.85 2.70
C ASP A 69 0.59 14.36 1.28
N GLY A 70 0.19 13.46 0.37
CA GLY A 70 -0.22 13.76 -1.00
C GLY A 70 -1.27 14.87 -1.09
N ALA A 71 -1.24 15.63 -2.19
CA ALA A 71 -2.29 16.57 -2.49
C ALA A 71 -3.58 15.84 -2.89
N GLN A 72 -4.72 16.52 -2.87
CA GLN A 72 -6.01 15.90 -3.20
C GLN A 72 -6.03 15.20 -4.58
N LYS A 73 -5.28 15.72 -5.55
CA LYS A 73 -5.13 15.14 -6.90
C LYS A 73 -4.43 13.77 -6.91
N ASP A 74 -3.69 13.45 -5.85
CA ASP A 74 -2.95 12.20 -5.66
C ASP A 74 -3.83 11.10 -5.05
N PHE A 75 -5.10 11.40 -4.78
CA PHE A 75 -6.12 10.43 -4.37
C PHE A 75 -7.17 10.25 -5.47
N TRP A 76 -7.87 9.13 -5.42
CA TRP A 76 -9.06 8.91 -6.25
C TRP A 76 -10.20 9.84 -5.81
N GLY A 77 -11.29 9.87 -6.59
CA GLY A 77 -12.47 10.68 -6.29
C GLY A 77 -13.11 10.35 -4.92
N ASP A 78 -12.65 9.28 -4.27
CA ASP A 78 -13.07 8.94 -2.93
C ASP A 78 -12.33 9.66 -1.78
N SER A 79 -11.22 10.33 -2.09
CA SER A 79 -10.29 10.95 -1.14
C SER A 79 -9.60 9.99 -0.17
N VAL A 80 -9.75 8.68 -0.37
CA VAL A 80 -9.22 7.65 0.52
C VAL A 80 -8.11 6.89 -0.19
N HIS A 81 -8.42 6.30 -1.36
CA HIS A 81 -7.46 5.45 -2.05
C HIS A 81 -6.43 6.29 -2.79
N SER A 82 -5.15 5.93 -2.59
CA SER A 82 -4.05 6.55 -3.30
C SER A 82 -4.10 6.24 -4.80
N ARG A 83 -3.71 7.23 -5.60
CA ARG A 83 -3.70 7.22 -7.07
C ARG A 83 -2.31 7.49 -7.64
N GLY A 84 -1.55 8.38 -7.00
CA GLY A 84 -0.21 8.77 -7.43
C GLY A 84 0.85 7.70 -7.15
N HIS A 85 2.04 7.91 -7.72
CA HIS A 85 3.20 7.05 -7.48
C HIS A 85 3.68 7.13 -6.01
N HIS A 86 4.18 6.00 -5.49
CA HIS A 86 4.83 5.84 -4.17
C HIS A 86 4.05 6.36 -2.95
N GLN A 87 2.77 5.99 -2.82
CA GLN A 87 1.94 6.31 -1.65
C GLN A 87 1.67 5.07 -0.77
N GLN A 88 2.59 4.10 -0.71
CA GLN A 88 2.41 2.89 0.10
C GLN A 88 2.33 3.22 1.60
N ALA A 89 3.17 4.13 2.09
CA ALA A 89 3.12 4.57 3.48
C ALA A 89 1.90 5.45 3.78
N THR A 90 1.53 6.35 2.86
CA THR A 90 0.30 7.14 2.90
C THR A 90 -0.93 6.24 3.13
N ASP A 91 -1.03 5.15 2.38
CA ASP A 91 -2.07 4.13 2.57
C ASP A 91 -1.90 3.38 3.89
N PHE A 92 -0.69 2.88 4.19
CA PHE A 92 -0.43 2.04 5.36
C PHE A 92 -0.81 2.72 6.67
N ILE A 93 -0.40 3.97 6.89
CA ILE A 93 -0.69 4.70 8.14
C ILE A 93 -2.18 4.97 8.35
N ARG A 94 -2.99 4.91 7.29
CA ARG A 94 -4.45 5.06 7.33
C ARG A 94 -5.19 3.71 7.40
N SER A 95 -4.45 2.61 7.31
CA SER A 95 -5.01 1.26 7.39
C SER A 95 -5.18 0.79 8.84
N LYS A 96 -6.04 -0.21 9.03
CA LYS A 96 -6.18 -0.92 10.32
C LYS A 96 -4.93 -1.73 10.69
N HIS A 97 -4.02 -1.98 9.75
CA HIS A 97 -2.77 -2.67 10.07
C HIS A 97 -1.80 -1.78 10.84
N TYR A 98 -1.79 -0.46 10.59
CA TYR A 98 -0.91 0.45 11.30
C TYR A 98 -1.21 0.47 12.81
N VAL A 99 -2.49 0.57 13.18
CA VAL A 99 -2.95 0.48 14.58
C VAL A 99 -4.24 -0.34 14.65
N ASN A 100 -4.22 -1.41 15.45
CA ASN A 100 -5.39 -2.21 15.82
C ASN A 100 -5.32 -2.67 17.28
N ASP A 101 -6.35 -3.39 17.71
CA ASP A 101 -6.56 -3.92 19.06
C ASP A 101 -5.56 -5.01 19.47
N LYS A 102 -4.86 -5.65 18.51
CA LYS A 102 -3.96 -6.78 18.78
C LYS A 102 -2.48 -6.40 18.72
N GLN A 103 -2.10 -5.59 17.75
CA GLN A 103 -0.71 -5.23 17.49
C GLN A 103 -0.59 -3.96 16.65
N ILE A 104 0.49 -3.21 16.87
CA ILE A 104 0.86 -2.05 16.05
C ILE A 104 1.90 -2.50 15.04
N LEU A 105 1.57 -2.48 13.75
CA LEU A 105 2.49 -2.91 12.70
C LEU A 105 3.22 -1.73 12.06
N SER A 106 4.31 -2.05 11.41
CA SER A 106 5.11 -1.19 10.55
C SER A 106 5.49 -1.96 9.28
N CYS A 107 6.09 -1.27 8.30
CA CYS A 107 6.46 -1.82 7.01
C CYS A 107 7.34 -3.09 7.16
N TYR A 108 8.24 -3.09 8.14
CA TYR A 108 9.14 -4.22 8.41
C TYR A 108 8.45 -5.47 8.95
N ASN A 109 7.18 -5.40 9.37
CA ASN A 109 6.44 -6.61 9.75
C ASN A 109 6.14 -7.49 8.53
N CYS A 110 6.01 -6.88 7.34
CA CYS A 110 5.78 -7.58 6.08
C CYS A 110 7.02 -7.62 5.19
N HIS A 111 7.89 -6.61 5.26
CA HIS A 111 9.07 -6.48 4.41
C HIS A 111 10.39 -6.84 5.12
N ASP A 112 11.30 -7.47 4.39
CA ASP A 112 12.71 -7.64 4.73
C ASP A 112 13.58 -6.80 3.79
N VAL A 113 14.02 -5.65 4.28
CA VAL A 113 14.83 -4.67 3.54
C VAL A 113 16.20 -5.20 3.11
N HIS A 114 16.67 -6.31 3.68
CA HIS A 114 17.92 -6.95 3.28
C HIS A 114 17.71 -8.21 2.44
N GLY A 115 16.45 -8.65 2.27
CA GLY A 115 16.06 -9.75 1.38
C GLY A 115 16.69 -11.11 1.69
N LYS A 116 16.96 -11.42 2.96
CA LYS A 116 17.68 -12.64 3.36
C LYS A 116 16.73 -13.76 3.79
N ALA A 117 16.16 -14.42 2.79
CA ALA A 117 15.73 -15.83 2.73
C ALA A 117 15.04 -16.00 1.37
N ASP A 118 15.54 -16.91 0.53
CA ASP A 118 14.87 -17.40 -0.69
C ASP A 118 14.11 -16.35 -1.51
N TYR A 119 14.84 -15.38 -2.11
CA TYR A 119 14.35 -14.30 -2.98
C TYR A 119 12.81 -14.21 -3.11
N VAL A 120 12.16 -13.59 -2.13
CA VAL A 120 10.74 -13.27 -2.23
C VAL A 120 10.59 -11.90 -2.90
N LYS A 121 9.85 -11.84 -4.01
CA LYS A 121 9.65 -10.60 -4.79
C LYS A 121 9.16 -9.46 -3.89
N HIS A 122 9.61 -8.23 -4.19
CA HIS A 122 9.27 -7.00 -3.46
C HIS A 122 9.74 -6.98 -2.00
N GLN A 123 10.81 -7.71 -1.69
CA GLN A 123 11.43 -7.73 -0.37
C GLN A 123 10.42 -8.10 0.72
N LEU A 124 9.54 -9.06 0.44
CA LEU A 124 8.58 -9.56 1.42
C LEU A 124 9.22 -10.63 2.29
N LYS A 125 8.76 -10.75 3.54
CA LYS A 125 9.23 -11.80 4.47
C LYS A 125 8.74 -13.20 4.11
N LEU A 126 7.56 -13.28 3.49
CA LEU A 126 6.89 -14.52 3.09
C LEU A 126 6.15 -14.26 1.77
N ALA A 127 5.88 -15.32 1.03
CA ALA A 127 5.08 -15.24 -0.19
C ALA A 127 3.64 -14.78 0.11
N VAL A 128 3.13 -13.89 -0.75
CA VAL A 128 1.72 -13.47 -0.78
C VAL A 128 0.88 -14.27 -1.78
N ARG A 129 1.54 -15.04 -2.64
CA ARG A 129 0.95 -15.86 -3.70
C ARG A 129 1.52 -17.26 -3.66
N ASP A 130 1.18 -17.97 -2.60
CA ASP A 130 1.42 -19.40 -2.41
C ASP A 130 0.13 -20.05 -1.87
N ASP A 131 0.06 -21.38 -1.87
CA ASP A 131 -1.16 -22.11 -1.49
C ASP A 131 -1.66 -21.77 -0.08
N LYS A 132 -0.76 -21.29 0.79
CA LYS A 132 -1.06 -20.95 2.19
C LYS A 132 -1.35 -19.47 2.42
N ASN A 133 -1.21 -18.61 1.40
CA ASN A 133 -1.20 -17.15 1.57
C ASN A 133 -0.26 -16.71 2.71
N SER A 134 0.93 -17.31 2.77
CA SER A 134 1.78 -17.39 3.96
C SER A 134 1.98 -16.05 4.67
N LEU A 135 2.21 -14.96 3.93
CA LEU A 135 2.39 -13.64 4.56
C LEU A 135 1.14 -13.14 5.29
N CYS A 136 -0.04 -13.29 4.70
CA CYS A 136 -1.28 -12.83 5.31
C CYS A 136 -1.74 -13.80 6.39
N ALA A 137 -1.67 -15.10 6.10
CA ALA A 137 -2.08 -16.18 6.99
C ALA A 137 -1.16 -16.32 8.23
N SER A 138 0.04 -15.75 8.24
CA SER A 138 0.90 -15.77 9.44
C SER A 138 0.25 -15.09 10.64
N CYS A 139 -0.61 -14.09 10.39
CA CYS A 139 -1.42 -13.41 11.41
C CYS A 139 -2.91 -13.78 11.30
N HIS A 140 -3.44 -13.96 10.09
CA HIS A 140 -4.84 -14.28 9.82
C HIS A 140 -5.11 -15.81 9.76
N LYS A 141 -4.57 -16.57 10.71
CA LYS A 141 -4.57 -18.05 10.69
C LYS A 141 -5.97 -18.67 10.63
N GLU A 142 -6.95 -18.03 11.24
CA GLU A 142 -8.34 -18.51 11.31
C GLU A 142 -9.16 -18.17 10.06
N VAL A 143 -8.57 -17.54 9.06
CA VAL A 143 -9.27 -17.11 7.85
C VAL A 143 -8.99 -18.07 6.69
N SER A 144 -10.01 -18.85 6.34
CA SER A 144 -10.01 -19.64 5.09
C SER A 144 -10.72 -18.87 3.97
N VAL A 145 -10.13 -18.86 2.77
CA VAL A 145 -10.58 -18.05 1.62
C VAL A 145 -12.03 -18.33 1.22
N LYS A 146 -12.40 -19.61 1.06
CA LYS A 146 -13.73 -20.04 0.63
C LYS A 146 -14.85 -19.51 1.55
N PRO A 147 -14.88 -19.86 2.85
CA PRO A 147 -15.91 -19.34 3.75
C PRO A 147 -15.82 -17.82 3.93
N HIS A 148 -14.62 -17.25 3.89
CA HIS A 148 -14.45 -15.80 3.96
C HIS A 148 -15.12 -15.07 2.78
N THR A 149 -14.90 -15.53 1.55
CA THR A 149 -15.53 -14.93 0.37
C THR A 149 -17.05 -15.13 0.36
N GLN A 150 -17.54 -16.33 0.72
CA GLN A 150 -18.97 -16.56 0.89
C GLN A 150 -19.59 -15.56 1.88
N GLN A 151 -18.94 -15.32 3.02
CA GLN A 151 -19.42 -14.38 4.03
C GLN A 151 -19.36 -12.91 3.57
N LYS A 152 -18.27 -12.48 2.91
CA LYS A 152 -18.01 -11.06 2.63
C LYS A 152 -18.58 -10.54 1.33
N VAL A 153 -18.75 -11.43 0.34
CA VAL A 153 -19.24 -11.10 -1.00
C VAL A 153 -20.35 -12.03 -1.49
N GLY A 154 -20.86 -12.94 -0.63
CA GLY A 154 -22.03 -13.77 -0.94
C GLY A 154 -21.75 -14.94 -1.89
N PHE A 155 -20.49 -15.16 -2.27
CA PHE A 155 -20.09 -16.19 -3.23
C PHE A 155 -18.75 -16.82 -2.86
N GLU A 156 -18.74 -18.15 -2.74
CA GLU A 156 -17.52 -18.93 -2.59
C GLU A 156 -16.69 -18.86 -3.88
N HIS A 157 -15.50 -18.27 -3.79
CA HIS A 157 -14.56 -18.31 -4.90
C HIS A 157 -13.81 -19.65 -4.87
N ALA A 158 -14.26 -20.58 -5.74
CA ALA A 158 -13.68 -21.91 -5.86
C ALA A 158 -12.37 -21.94 -6.66
N THR A 159 -12.09 -20.92 -7.47
CA THR A 159 -10.81 -20.75 -8.17
C THR A 159 -9.72 -20.30 -7.20
N GLN A 160 -8.46 -20.60 -7.52
CA GLN A 160 -7.34 -20.15 -6.71
C GLN A 160 -7.23 -18.63 -6.76
N ILE A 161 -7.51 -17.99 -5.63
CA ILE A 161 -7.36 -16.56 -5.40
C ILE A 161 -6.54 -16.33 -4.13
N TYR A 162 -5.89 -15.18 -4.04
CA TYR A 162 -5.04 -14.81 -2.92
C TYR A 162 -5.61 -13.58 -2.20
N CYS A 163 -5.29 -13.42 -0.91
CA CYS A 163 -5.78 -12.28 -0.11
C CYS A 163 -5.49 -10.93 -0.80
N VAL A 164 -4.30 -10.82 -1.40
CA VAL A 164 -3.82 -9.62 -2.09
C VAL A 164 -4.58 -9.28 -3.37
N ASP A 165 -5.31 -10.24 -3.97
CA ASP A 165 -6.11 -9.99 -5.18
C ASP A 165 -7.29 -9.05 -4.93
N CYS A 166 -7.85 -9.11 -3.72
CA CYS A 166 -8.95 -8.22 -3.32
C CYS A 166 -8.47 -7.08 -2.43
N HIS A 167 -7.64 -7.37 -1.43
CA HIS A 167 -7.27 -6.41 -0.39
C HIS A 167 -6.15 -5.46 -0.79
N MET A 168 -5.35 -5.80 -1.82
CA MET A 168 -4.20 -4.99 -2.26
C MET A 168 -4.33 -4.65 -3.75
N THR A 169 -5.51 -4.14 -4.12
CA THR A 169 -5.79 -3.75 -5.51
C THR A 169 -4.79 -2.70 -5.99
N ARG A 170 -4.37 -2.80 -7.25
CA ARG A 170 -3.45 -1.83 -7.85
C ARG A 170 -4.16 -0.53 -8.21
N THR A 171 -4.34 0.35 -7.22
CA THR A 171 -4.99 1.66 -7.37
C THR A 171 -4.01 2.77 -7.72
N MET A 172 -2.71 2.59 -7.45
CA MET A 172 -1.66 3.58 -7.69
C MET A 172 -0.86 3.26 -8.94
N GLN A 173 -0.36 4.28 -9.63
CA GLN A 173 0.40 4.11 -10.88
C GLN A 173 1.82 4.68 -10.75
N SER A 174 2.83 3.95 -11.22
CA SER A 174 4.17 4.49 -11.51
C SER A 174 4.14 5.41 -12.74
N GLY A 175 5.21 6.18 -12.97
CA GLY A 175 5.30 7.05 -14.16
C GLY A 175 5.20 6.31 -15.50
N ALA A 176 5.49 5.01 -15.54
CA ALA A 176 5.34 4.18 -16.74
C ALA A 176 3.92 3.57 -16.85
N GLY A 177 3.32 3.19 -15.70
CA GLY A 177 2.06 2.45 -15.64
C GLY A 177 2.04 1.15 -16.44
N LEU A 178 0.87 0.50 -16.50
CA LEU A 178 0.64 -0.63 -17.42
C LEU A 178 0.17 -0.17 -18.82
N GLY A 179 0.10 1.15 -19.05
CA GLY A 179 -0.06 1.77 -20.37
C GLY A 179 -1.41 1.61 -21.06
N LYS A 180 -2.13 0.50 -20.86
CA LYS A 180 -3.47 0.26 -21.42
C LYS A 180 -4.35 -0.43 -20.39
N GLY A 181 -5.56 0.08 -20.20
CA GLY A 181 -6.59 -0.59 -19.41
C GLY A 181 -6.92 -1.99 -19.94
N LEU A 182 -7.74 -2.72 -19.21
CA LEU A 182 -8.29 -4.00 -19.64
C LEU A 182 -9.68 -3.79 -20.25
N ALA A 183 -9.82 -4.16 -21.51
CA ALA A 183 -11.11 -4.26 -22.17
C ALA A 183 -11.98 -5.34 -21.50
N ARG A 184 -13.26 -5.05 -21.31
CA ARG A 184 -14.24 -5.98 -20.73
C ARG A 184 -15.33 -6.33 -21.72
N LYS A 185 -16.21 -7.25 -21.31
CA LYS A 185 -17.32 -7.76 -22.14
C LYS A 185 -18.28 -6.65 -22.60
N ASP A 186 -18.36 -5.56 -21.85
CA ASP A 186 -19.12 -4.36 -22.20
C ASP A 186 -18.45 -3.49 -23.27
N GLY A 187 -17.29 -3.92 -23.81
CA GLY A 187 -16.49 -3.18 -24.79
C GLY A 187 -15.73 -1.99 -24.21
N GLN A 188 -15.84 -1.72 -22.91
CA GLN A 188 -15.21 -0.58 -22.26
C GLN A 188 -13.83 -0.94 -21.72
N ASN A 189 -12.97 0.07 -21.63
CA ASN A 189 -11.59 -0.09 -21.17
C ASN A 189 -11.43 0.39 -19.73
N TYR A 190 -11.09 -0.52 -18.82
CA TYR A 190 -10.97 -0.23 -17.39
C TYR A 190 -9.52 -0.07 -16.97
N TRP A 191 -9.22 0.93 -16.14
CA TRP A 191 -7.84 1.14 -15.73
C TRP A 191 -7.26 -0.01 -14.91
N VAL A 192 -5.98 -0.31 -15.15
CA VAL A 192 -5.17 -1.23 -14.35
C VAL A 192 -3.86 -0.55 -14.07
N ASN A 193 -3.62 -0.23 -12.81
CA ASN A 193 -2.34 0.34 -12.42
C ASN A 193 -1.38 -0.76 -11.95
N ASP A 194 -0.16 -0.38 -11.57
CA ASP A 194 0.95 -1.30 -11.27
C ASP A 194 1.33 -1.35 -9.78
N ILE A 195 0.94 -0.36 -8.98
CA ILE A 195 1.27 -0.29 -7.55
C ILE A 195 0.04 -0.64 -6.70
N THR A 196 0.19 -1.63 -5.82
CA THR A 196 -0.84 -2.11 -4.90
C THR A 196 -1.17 -1.11 -3.80
N SER A 197 -2.46 -0.90 -3.51
CA SER A 197 -2.90 -0.19 -2.31
C SER A 197 -2.44 -0.91 -1.05
N HIS A 198 -2.06 -0.11 -0.05
CA HIS A 198 -1.70 -0.58 1.29
C HIS A 198 -2.75 -0.18 2.34
N LEU A 199 -3.99 0.10 1.91
CA LEU A 199 -5.13 0.27 2.82
C LEU A 199 -5.64 -1.09 3.33
N PHE A 200 -5.34 -2.17 2.60
CA PHE A 200 -5.79 -3.55 2.87
C PHE A 200 -7.32 -3.69 2.92
N THR A 201 -8.03 -2.74 2.32
CA THR A 201 -9.48 -2.74 2.16
C THR A 201 -9.84 -3.13 0.74
N VAL A 202 -11.01 -3.73 0.57
CA VAL A 202 -11.54 -4.07 -0.76
C VAL A 202 -12.35 -2.87 -1.26
N PRO A 203 -11.89 -2.14 -2.28
CA PRO A 203 -12.71 -1.11 -2.90
C PRO A 203 -13.87 -1.79 -3.65
N ARG A 204 -15.10 -1.37 -3.35
CA ARG A 204 -16.33 -2.00 -3.85
C ARG A 204 -16.91 -1.25 -5.05
N LYS A 205 -17.82 -1.90 -5.77
CA LYS A 205 -18.46 -1.36 -6.98
C LYS A 205 -19.32 -0.12 -6.75
N ASP A 206 -19.83 0.04 -5.54
CA ASP A 206 -20.63 1.18 -5.08
C ASP A 206 -19.77 2.36 -4.59
N ASN A 207 -18.44 2.24 -4.60
CA ASN A 207 -17.54 3.33 -4.23
C ASN A 207 -17.72 4.53 -5.19
N LYS A 208 -17.71 5.75 -4.65
CA LYS A 208 -17.90 7.00 -5.40
C LYS A 208 -16.84 7.28 -6.47
N ALA A 209 -15.67 6.66 -6.39
CA ALA A 209 -14.63 6.70 -7.42
C ALA A 209 -14.83 5.65 -8.54
N VAL A 210 -15.90 4.85 -8.46
CA VAL A 210 -16.21 3.76 -9.40
C VAL A 210 -17.62 3.94 -9.97
N LYS A 211 -18.63 3.97 -9.11
CA LYS A 211 -20.05 4.03 -9.52
C LYS A 211 -20.32 5.33 -10.29
N GLY A 212 -20.85 5.20 -11.50
CA GLY A 212 -21.14 6.35 -12.37
C GLY A 212 -19.90 7.10 -12.88
N VAL A 213 -18.70 6.54 -12.71
CA VAL A 213 -17.46 7.10 -13.27
C VAL A 213 -17.13 6.34 -14.55
N GLU A 214 -16.83 7.08 -15.63
CA GLU A 214 -16.37 6.52 -16.90
C GLU A 214 -15.26 5.46 -16.69
N PRO A 215 -15.34 4.25 -17.26
CA PRO A 215 -14.40 3.16 -16.98
C PRO A 215 -12.91 3.49 -17.14
N GLY A 216 -12.56 4.33 -18.12
CA GLY A 216 -11.18 4.79 -18.33
C GLY A 216 -10.69 5.82 -17.29
N ARG A 217 -11.58 6.26 -16.40
CA ARG A 217 -11.32 7.23 -15.33
C ARG A 217 -11.69 6.70 -13.94
N ALA A 218 -12.38 5.57 -13.87
CA ALA A 218 -12.76 4.92 -12.62
C ALA A 218 -11.54 4.35 -11.90
N MET A 219 -11.61 4.33 -10.57
CA MET A 219 -10.60 3.68 -9.75
C MET A 219 -10.56 2.17 -10.07
N PRO A 220 -9.38 1.56 -10.24
CA PRO A 220 -9.26 0.11 -10.37
C PRO A 220 -9.77 -0.59 -9.11
N ILE A 221 -10.66 -1.57 -9.28
CA ILE A 221 -11.15 -2.43 -8.20
C ILE A 221 -11.00 -3.90 -8.60
N PRO A 222 -10.99 -4.87 -7.66
CA PRO A 222 -10.88 -6.29 -8.00
C PRO A 222 -11.93 -6.71 -9.04
N TYR A 223 -13.15 -6.20 -8.87
CA TYR A 223 -14.31 -6.50 -9.69
C TYR A 223 -14.14 -6.10 -11.18
N THR A 224 -13.42 -5.00 -11.46
CA THR A 224 -13.19 -4.49 -12.82
C THR A 224 -11.81 -4.81 -13.37
N ASN A 225 -10.89 -5.30 -12.53
CA ASN A 225 -9.58 -5.77 -12.93
C ASN A 225 -9.67 -7.22 -13.46
N ALA A 226 -8.62 -8.04 -13.40
CA ALA A 226 -8.59 -9.39 -13.98
C ALA A 226 -9.87 -10.24 -13.72
N CYS A 227 -10.55 -10.02 -12.58
CA CYS A 227 -11.78 -10.70 -12.21
C CYS A 227 -13.03 -10.26 -13.02
N GLY A 228 -13.00 -9.11 -13.69
CA GLY A 228 -14.08 -8.60 -14.57
C GLY A 228 -14.35 -9.45 -15.82
N SER A 229 -13.56 -10.50 -16.06
CA SER A 229 -13.88 -11.57 -17.01
C SER A 229 -15.04 -12.45 -16.53
N CYS A 230 -15.11 -12.68 -15.22
CA CYS A 230 -16.14 -13.47 -14.55
C CYS A 230 -17.23 -12.60 -13.90
N HIS A 231 -16.89 -11.38 -13.45
CA HIS A 231 -17.84 -10.46 -12.83
C HIS A 231 -18.58 -9.60 -13.84
N ASP A 232 -19.87 -9.34 -13.59
CA ASP A 232 -20.71 -8.50 -14.44
C ASP A 232 -20.44 -7.01 -14.21
N VAL A 233 -19.62 -6.43 -15.09
CA VAL A 233 -19.25 -5.01 -15.08
C VAL A 233 -20.34 -4.08 -15.62
N GLU A 234 -21.38 -4.59 -16.29
CA GLU A 234 -22.49 -3.74 -16.76
C GLU A 234 -23.30 -3.20 -15.57
N SER A 235 -23.34 -3.96 -14.47
CA SER A 235 -23.95 -3.54 -13.20
C SER A 235 -23.26 -2.36 -12.48
N LEU A 236 -22.21 -1.79 -13.07
CA LEU A 236 -21.49 -0.61 -12.56
C LEU A 236 -22.05 0.73 -13.05
N LYS A 237 -22.87 0.69 -14.10
CA LYS A 237 -23.53 1.86 -14.69
C LYS A 237 -24.51 2.50 -13.71
#